data_AF-A0A7T6Z3F6-F1
#
_entry.id   AF-A0A7T6Z3F6-F1
#
_cell.length_a   1.000
_cell.length_b   1.000
_cell.length_c   1.000
_cell.angle_alpha   90.00
_cell.angle_beta   90.00
_cell.angle_gamma   90.00
#
_symmetry.space_group_name_H-M   'P 1'
#
loop_
_entity.id
_entity.type
_entity.pdbx_description
1 polymer ?
#
loop_
_entity_poly.entity_id
_entity_poly.type
_entity_poly.pdbx_seq_one_letter_code
_entity_poly.pdbx_strand_id
1 'polypeptide(L)'
;MTAERFVEAYFTYEGNPVRENVEPYADVHVLDDLQFEEPEMGYDDMGAVQSSVEDVDVYYGPSTDNQQDIVIHFDNAIRVDGVDTSTYSILDMDMVLSEETWKVEALHFYQLP
;
A
#
# COMPACT_ATOMS: atom_id res chain seq x y z
N MET A 1 9.12 9.61 2.53
CA MET A 1 8.30 9.96 3.72
C MET A 1 7.60 8.69 4.20
N THR A 2 7.16 8.55 5.46
CA THR A 2 6.62 7.25 5.96
C THR A 2 5.43 6.75 5.14
N ALA A 3 4.56 7.66 4.69
CA ALA A 3 3.42 7.35 3.80
C ALA A 3 3.83 6.70 2.47
N GLU A 4 4.83 7.26 1.78
CA GLU A 4 5.38 6.67 0.54
C GLU A 4 6.02 5.32 0.82
N ARG A 5 6.74 5.18 1.94
CA ARG A 5 7.38 3.92 2.34
C ARG A 5 6.36 2.83 2.62
N PHE A 6 5.21 3.18 3.20
CA PHE A 6 4.09 2.25 3.33
C PHE A 6 3.61 1.77 1.95
N VAL A 7 3.35 2.70 1.02
CA VAL A 7 2.87 2.36 -0.34
C VAL A 7 3.88 1.47 -1.07
N GLU A 8 5.15 1.85 -1.08
CA GLU A 8 6.22 1.03 -1.67
C GLU A 8 6.28 -0.36 -1.03
N ALA A 9 6.25 -0.45 0.30
CA ALA A 9 6.38 -1.72 1.02
C ALA A 9 5.20 -2.67 0.81
N TYR A 10 3.98 -2.15 0.69
CA TYR A 10 2.78 -2.98 0.52
C TYR A 10 2.48 -3.31 -0.94
N PHE A 11 2.66 -2.35 -1.87
CA PHE A 11 2.25 -2.54 -3.27
C PHE A 11 3.40 -2.96 -4.20
N THR A 12 4.65 -3.05 -3.72
CA THR A 12 5.77 -3.57 -4.51
C THR A 12 6.21 -4.95 -4.02
N TYR A 13 5.97 -5.99 -4.82
CA TYR A 13 6.25 -7.38 -4.43
C TYR A 13 6.35 -8.33 -5.63
N GLU A 14 6.90 -9.52 -5.38
CA GLU A 14 6.79 -10.70 -6.24
C GLU A 14 6.04 -11.80 -5.47
N GLY A 15 4.94 -12.29 -6.03
CA GLY A 15 3.98 -13.14 -5.35
C GLY A 15 2.99 -12.32 -4.54
N ASN A 16 3.29 -12.09 -3.26
CA ASN A 16 2.40 -11.41 -2.30
C ASN A 16 3.15 -10.33 -1.50
N PRO A 17 2.45 -9.31 -0.98
CA PRO A 17 3.02 -8.40 0.00
C PRO A 17 3.60 -9.14 1.21
N VAL A 18 4.68 -8.63 1.80
CA VAL A 18 5.32 -9.23 2.97
C VAL A 18 5.02 -8.38 4.21
N ARG A 19 4.32 -8.95 5.19
CA ARG A 19 3.89 -8.24 6.40
C ARG A 19 5.04 -7.55 7.14
N GLU A 20 6.17 -8.22 7.30
CA GLU A 20 7.36 -7.69 7.97
C GLU A 20 7.92 -6.42 7.30
N ASN A 21 7.69 -6.23 5.99
CA ASN A 21 8.12 -5.02 5.29
C ASN A 21 7.20 -3.83 5.57
N VAL A 22 5.93 -4.08 5.92
CA VAL A 22 4.90 -3.05 6.13
C VAL A 22 4.77 -2.67 7.62
N GLU A 23 5.06 -3.60 8.51
CA GLU A 23 5.04 -3.43 9.98
C GLU A 23 5.68 -2.14 10.51
N PRO A 24 6.82 -1.66 9.97
CA PRO A 24 7.42 -0.41 10.45
C PRO A 24 6.58 0.85 10.18
N TYR A 25 5.61 0.78 9.26
CA TYR A 25 4.90 1.94 8.72
C TYR A 25 3.41 1.96 9.05
N ALA A 26 2.86 0.88 9.60
CA ALA A 26 1.44 0.75 9.90
C ALA A 26 1.20 0.24 11.32
N ASP A 27 0.07 0.64 11.91
CA ASP A 27 -0.38 0.08 13.17
C ASP A 27 -0.94 -1.34 13.01
N VAL A 28 -0.98 -2.07 14.11
CA VAL A 28 -1.30 -3.51 14.13
C VAL A 28 -2.67 -3.81 13.53
N HIS A 29 -3.68 -2.97 13.78
CA HIS A 29 -5.02 -3.18 13.23
C HIS A 29 -5.07 -2.95 11.72
N VAL A 30 -4.30 -1.99 11.20
CA VAL A 30 -4.16 -1.81 9.75
C VAL A 30 -3.54 -3.06 9.14
N LEU A 31 -2.47 -3.59 9.75
CA LEU A 31 -1.84 -4.82 9.28
C LEU A 31 -2.79 -6.03 9.31
N ASP A 32 -3.73 -6.08 10.25
CA ASP A 32 -4.71 -7.17 10.34
C ASP A 32 -5.78 -7.09 9.25
N ASP A 33 -6.05 -5.89 8.72
CA ASP A 33 -7.01 -5.65 7.63
C ASP A 33 -6.37 -5.83 6.24
N LEU A 34 -5.04 -5.79 6.12
CA LEU A 34 -4.32 -5.96 4.86
C LEU A 34 -4.19 -7.45 4.46
N GLN A 35 -4.18 -7.69 3.14
CA GLN A 35 -4.03 -9.04 2.58
C GLN A 35 -2.56 -9.34 2.28
N PHE A 36 -1.98 -10.29 3.02
CA PHE A 36 -0.60 -10.76 2.83
C PHE A 36 -0.50 -12.19 2.30
N GLU A 37 -1.59 -12.94 2.35
CA GLU A 37 -1.66 -14.33 1.88
C GLU A 37 -2.31 -14.39 0.49
N GLU A 38 -2.11 -15.49 -0.24
CA GLU A 38 -2.84 -15.67 -1.49
C GLU A 38 -4.34 -15.77 -1.21
N PRO A 39 -5.20 -15.11 -2.00
CA PRO A 39 -6.63 -15.32 -1.89
C PRO A 39 -6.95 -16.80 -2.15
N GLU A 40 -7.82 -17.40 -1.33
CA GLU A 40 -8.17 -18.84 -1.40
C GLU A 40 -8.69 -19.32 -2.78
N MET A 41 -9.00 -18.39 -3.69
CA MET A 41 -9.32 -18.70 -5.09
C MET A 41 -8.10 -18.52 -6.02
N GLY A 42 -7.18 -19.47 -5.89
CA GLY A 42 -6.48 -20.16 -6.99
C GLY A 42 -5.94 -19.31 -8.14
N TYR A 43 -4.69 -18.87 -8.00
CA TYR A 43 -3.81 -18.51 -9.11
C TYR A 43 -2.72 -19.58 -9.33
N ASP A 44 -2.96 -20.83 -8.93
CA ASP A 44 -1.98 -21.94 -9.01
C ASP A 44 -1.39 -22.16 -10.43
N ASP A 45 -2.07 -21.70 -11.47
CA ASP A 45 -1.67 -21.81 -12.87
C ASP A 45 -1.16 -20.50 -13.51
N MET A 46 -1.16 -19.37 -12.79
CA MET A 46 -0.59 -18.11 -13.29
C MET A 46 0.87 -17.98 -12.84
N GLY A 47 1.77 -17.53 -13.73
CA GLY A 47 3.15 -17.25 -13.34
C GLY A 47 3.27 -16.19 -12.24
N ALA A 48 4.46 -16.04 -11.66
CA ALA A 48 4.70 -15.13 -10.54
C ALA A 48 4.16 -13.72 -10.82
N VAL A 49 3.22 -13.27 -9.98
CA VAL A 49 2.68 -11.91 -10.02
C VAL A 49 3.76 -10.95 -9.55
N GLN A 50 4.12 -9.98 -10.37
CA GLN A 50 5.00 -8.88 -9.96
C GLN A 50 4.17 -7.60 -9.89
N SER A 51 4.26 -6.89 -8.78
CA SER A 51 3.59 -5.62 -8.54
C SER A 51 4.62 -4.53 -8.29
N SER A 52 4.40 -3.35 -8.83
CA SER A 52 5.24 -2.17 -8.61
C SER A 52 4.43 -0.89 -8.63
N VAL A 53 4.94 0.13 -7.94
CA VAL A 53 4.32 1.44 -7.84
C VAL A 53 5.07 2.43 -8.75
N GLU A 54 4.33 3.16 -9.57
CA GLU A 54 4.83 4.20 -10.46
C GLU A 54 4.08 5.52 -10.24
N ASP A 55 4.64 6.64 -10.70
CA ASP A 55 4.00 7.97 -10.72
C ASP A 55 3.31 8.38 -9.39
N VAL A 56 4.06 8.31 -8.28
CA VAL A 56 3.56 8.61 -6.93
C VAL A 56 3.47 10.13 -6.70
N ASP A 57 2.25 10.59 -6.43
CA ASP A 57 1.96 11.95 -5.95
C ASP A 57 1.38 11.92 -4.53
N VAL A 58 1.93 12.75 -3.64
CA VAL A 58 1.53 12.82 -2.22
C VAL A 58 0.91 14.17 -1.90
N TYR A 59 -0.30 14.15 -1.34
CA TYR A 59 -1.05 15.33 -0.93
C TYR A 59 -1.27 15.33 0.59
N TYR A 60 -0.77 16.38 1.24
CA TYR A 60 -0.92 16.57 2.68
C TYR A 60 -2.21 17.34 2.98
N GLY A 61 -3.08 16.72 3.76
CA GLY A 61 -4.30 17.31 4.27
C GLY A 61 -4.10 18.02 5.62
N PRO A 62 -5.20 18.23 6.38
CA PRO A 62 -5.14 18.72 7.75
C PRO A 62 -4.15 17.97 8.63
N SER A 63 -3.53 18.68 9.56
CA SER A 63 -2.55 18.11 10.48
C SER A 63 -2.70 18.68 11.89
N THR A 64 -2.32 17.88 12.87
CA THR A 64 -2.11 18.28 14.27
C THR A 64 -0.67 17.92 14.67
N ASP A 65 -0.33 18.06 15.96
CA ASP A 65 0.99 17.65 16.46
C ASP A 65 1.24 16.14 16.35
N ASN A 66 0.18 15.33 16.27
CA ASN A 66 0.27 13.87 16.29
C ASN A 66 -0.62 13.16 15.26
N GLN A 67 -1.29 13.90 14.38
CA GLN A 67 -2.12 13.35 13.30
C GLN A 67 -1.87 14.06 11.98
N GLN A 68 -1.98 13.33 10.87
CA GLN A 68 -1.85 13.87 9.52
C GLN A 68 -2.72 13.08 8.55
N ASP A 69 -3.60 13.78 7.85
CA ASP A 69 -4.38 13.22 6.74
C ASP A 69 -3.50 13.25 5.48
N ILE A 70 -3.45 12.16 4.72
CA ILE A 70 -2.68 12.05 3.48
C ILE A 70 -3.53 11.39 2.40
N VAL A 71 -3.45 11.93 1.19
CA VAL A 71 -3.96 11.27 -0.01
C VAL A 71 -2.76 10.98 -0.91
N ILE A 72 -2.62 9.73 -1.35
CA ILE A 72 -1.59 9.33 -2.32
C ILE A 72 -2.25 8.87 -3.61
N HIS A 73 -1.78 9.41 -4.72
CA HIS A 73 -2.11 8.94 -6.06
C HIS A 73 -0.90 8.18 -6.61
N PHE A 74 -1.14 7.06 -7.27
CA PHE A 74 -0.08 6.27 -7.90
C PHE A 74 -0.64 5.33 -8.95
N ASP A 75 0.21 4.92 -9.88
CA ASP A 75 -0.06 3.84 -10.80
C ASP A 75 0.43 2.52 -10.20
N ASN A 76 -0.47 1.55 -10.08
CA ASN A 76 -0.11 0.18 -9.70
C ASN A 76 0.07 -0.64 -10.97
N ALA A 77 1.32 -0.99 -11.27
CA ALA A 77 1.70 -1.80 -12.41
C ALA A 77 1.84 -3.26 -11.97
N ILE A 78 1.05 -4.14 -12.59
CA ILE A 78 1.03 -5.57 -12.35
C ILE A 78 1.50 -6.29 -13.61
N ARG A 79 2.51 -7.14 -13.47
CA ARG A 79 3.00 -8.07 -14.50
C ARG A 79 2.65 -9.50 -14.13
N VAL A 80 1.95 -10.18 -15.04
CA VAL A 80 1.64 -11.63 -14.94
C VAL A 80 1.99 -12.28 -16.27
N ASP A 81 2.83 -13.32 -16.25
CA ASP A 81 3.29 -14.04 -17.46
C ASP A 81 3.83 -13.12 -18.58
N GLY A 82 4.50 -12.03 -18.18
CA GLY A 82 5.08 -11.04 -19.10
C GLY A 82 4.05 -10.08 -19.73
N VAL A 83 2.78 -10.15 -19.33
CA VAL A 83 1.76 -9.17 -19.69
C VAL A 83 1.73 -8.09 -18.61
N ASP A 84 1.97 -6.85 -19.03
CA ASP A 84 1.92 -5.67 -18.16
C ASP A 84 0.52 -5.05 -18.20
N THR A 85 -0.01 -4.77 -17.01
CA THR A 85 -1.23 -3.99 -16.80
C THR A 85 -0.94 -2.90 -15.78
N SER A 86 -1.52 -1.71 -15.95
CA SER A 86 -1.41 -0.64 -14.97
C SER A 86 -2.81 -0.09 -14.67
N THR A 87 -3.04 0.27 -13.42
CA THR A 87 -4.28 0.89 -12.95
C THR A 87 -3.94 2.10 -12.09
N TYR A 88 -4.67 3.18 -12.31
CA TYR A 88 -4.55 4.36 -11.44
C TYR A 88 -5.25 4.09 -10.10
N SER A 89 -4.54 4.39 -9.02
CA SER A 89 -4.94 4.09 -7.65
C SER A 89 -4.89 5.34 -6.77
N ILE A 90 -5.83 5.44 -5.84
CA ILE A 90 -5.88 6.47 -4.81
C ILE A 90 -5.90 5.77 -3.45
N LEU A 91 -5.05 6.23 -2.54
CA LEU A 91 -5.00 5.78 -1.16
C LEU A 91 -5.19 6.97 -0.23
N ASP A 92 -6.32 7.01 0.46
CA ASP A 92 -6.58 7.94 1.55
C ASP A 92 -6.06 7.31 2.84
N MET A 93 -5.28 8.05 3.64
CA MET A 93 -4.65 7.57 4.86
C MET A 93 -4.77 8.57 5.99
N ASP A 94 -5.08 8.06 7.18
CA ASP A 94 -4.91 8.78 8.43
C ASP A 94 -3.61 8.29 9.06
N MET A 95 -2.71 9.21 9.38
CA MET A 95 -1.46 8.91 10.04
C MET A 95 -1.42 9.43 11.46
N VAL A 96 -0.82 8.65 12.36
CA VAL A 96 -0.64 8.97 13.77
C VAL A 96 0.83 8.90 14.17
N LEU A 97 1.28 9.81 15.03
CA LEU A 97 2.60 9.74 15.66
C LEU A 97 2.54 8.81 16.88
N SER A 98 3.10 7.61 16.76
CA SER A 98 3.14 6.57 17.80
C SER A 98 4.58 6.19 18.12
N GLU A 99 4.98 6.27 19.40
CA GLU A 99 6.35 5.97 19.86
C GLU A 99 7.43 6.69 19.02
N GLU A 100 7.25 7.99 18.79
CA GLU A 100 8.14 8.86 17.98
C GLU A 100 8.20 8.50 16.48
N THR A 101 7.38 7.57 16.02
CA THR A 101 7.31 7.13 14.63
C THR A 101 5.91 7.37 14.05
N TRP A 102 5.85 7.99 12.89
CA TRP A 102 4.59 8.12 12.17
C TRP A 102 4.15 6.77 11.60
N LYS A 103 2.89 6.41 11.79
CA LYS A 103 2.30 5.16 11.29
C LYS A 103 0.95 5.41 10.65
N VAL A 104 0.58 4.56 9.71
CA VAL A 104 -0.78 4.51 9.15
C VAL A 104 -1.72 3.92 10.20
N GLU A 105 -2.71 4.70 10.61
CA GLU A 105 -3.77 4.33 11.56
C GLU A 105 -5.05 3.92 10.83
N ALA A 106 -5.36 4.51 9.68
CA ALA A 106 -6.48 4.07 8.86
C ALA A 106 -6.15 4.29 7.39
N LEU A 107 -6.77 3.49 6.52
CA LEU A 107 -6.67 3.68 5.08
C LEU A 107 -7.94 3.30 4.33
N HIS A 108 -8.14 3.94 3.19
CA HIS A 108 -9.13 3.58 2.20
C HIS A 108 -8.49 3.54 0.82
N PHE A 109 -8.64 2.40 0.14
CA PHE A 109 -8.09 2.16 -1.18
C PHE A 109 -9.18 2.27 -2.25
N TYR A 110 -8.92 3.07 -3.28
CA TYR A 110 -9.77 3.24 -4.44
C TYR A 110 -8.99 2.90 -5.71
N GLN A 111 -9.50 1.94 -6.47
CA GLN A 111 -8.99 1.62 -7.80
C GLN A 111 -9.93 2.23 -8.84
N LEU A 112 -9.39 3.06 -9.73
CA LEU A 112 -10.17 3.65 -10.81
C LEU A 112 -10.00 2.84 -12.11
N PRO A 113 -11.09 2.63 -12.87
CA PRO A 113 -11.08 1.86 -14.12
C PRO A 113 -10.45 2.62 -15.30
#